data_AF-A0A382B7E1-F1
#
_entry.id   AF-A0A382B7E1-F1
#
_cell.length_a   1.000
_cell.length_b   1.000
_cell.length_c   1.000
_cell.angle_alpha   90.00
_cell.angle_beta   90.00
_cell.angle_gamma   90.00
#
_symmetry.space_group_name_H-M   'P 1'
#
loop_
_entity.id
_entity.type
_entity.pdbx_description
1 polymer ?
#
loop_
_entity_poly.entity_id
_entity_poly.type
_entity_poly.pdbx_seq_one_letter_code
_entity_poly.pdbx_strand_id
1 'polypeptide(L)'
;KGADLALGMTHEEVFATISQELNSYRELPQLWYQIQWKFRDEPRPKSGLLRVREFAMKDSYSFDLDDEGLDRSFDLHHNAYQRIFRRLDLDARPVEASSGAMGGSASIEFMVASDAGEDDVAVCDGCGYAANVERASAALNPLENRSAGDVPESFPTPGVRTIAALAELGHPPVHQIKTLVYRIDGVLTLILLRGDHPFLEQKFTDATGAAEVIPAEVDEIRAALGASPGSLGAVGVVDLPIYADEALRGRSGMTTGANVDDQHLEGVDMERDVTVGHWVDVRGILDGEACATCGEPLRVVRCIEAGHIFKLGRKYAEAMAVSVLDGEGVNRVPTMGSYGIGVGRAMATVAETHHDEHGLLWPMSIAPYEVVLTVVKVDHDESMAVAERLYDELRTAGVDVLLDDRNGRPGVKFADAELVGIPLRVAIGPRGLDNGQLEFTVRSDGGKVDVPIDEVVARVVDAVVTGRTAGR
;
A
#
# COMPACT_ATOMS: atom_id res chain seq x y z
N LYS A 1 -38.75 -3.80 0.42
CA LYS A 1 -39.02 -2.40 0.83
C LYS A 1 -38.82 -2.32 2.33
N GLY A 2 -37.87 -1.53 2.82
CA GLY A 2 -37.45 -1.52 4.23
C GLY A 2 -36.42 -2.61 4.57
N ALA A 3 -35.68 -3.13 3.59
CA ALA A 3 -34.53 -3.98 3.86
C ALA A 3 -33.31 -3.09 4.07
N ASP A 4 -32.47 -3.45 5.02
CA ASP A 4 -31.16 -2.82 5.21
C ASP A 4 -30.25 -3.24 4.05
N LEU A 5 -29.59 -2.26 3.43
CA LEU A 5 -28.72 -2.44 2.28
C LEU A 5 -27.42 -1.68 2.52
N ALA A 6 -26.33 -2.24 2.01
CA ALA A 6 -25.03 -1.59 2.00
C ALA A 6 -24.58 -1.34 0.55
N LEU A 7 -23.84 -0.24 0.35
CA LEU A 7 -23.05 -0.06 -0.87
C LEU A 7 -21.76 -0.87 -0.70
N GLY A 8 -21.43 -1.72 -1.67
CA GLY A 8 -20.29 -2.62 -1.59
C GLY A 8 -18.96 -1.88 -1.51
N MET A 9 -18.29 -1.92 -0.35
CA MET A 9 -16.89 -1.50 -0.21
C MET A 9 -15.90 -2.54 -0.72
N THR A 10 -16.36 -3.79 -0.79
CA THR A 10 -15.73 -5.01 -1.30
C THR A 10 -16.84 -6.08 -1.46
N HIS A 11 -16.54 -7.29 -1.94
CA HIS A 11 -17.53 -8.31 -2.30
C HIS A 11 -17.23 -9.75 -1.81
N GLU A 12 -16.40 -9.94 -0.79
CA GLU A 12 -16.08 -11.27 -0.23
C GLU A 12 -17.36 -12.07 0.12
N GLU A 13 -18.30 -11.46 0.84
CA GLU A 13 -19.57 -12.09 1.24
C GLU A 13 -20.45 -12.41 0.04
N VAL A 14 -20.47 -11.53 -0.97
CA VAL A 14 -21.26 -11.70 -2.19
C VAL A 14 -20.74 -12.88 -2.99
N PHE A 15 -19.42 -12.95 -3.22
CA PHE A 15 -18.82 -14.06 -3.96
C PHE A 15 -18.89 -15.37 -3.17
N ALA A 16 -18.71 -15.34 -1.84
CA ALA A 16 -18.92 -16.51 -1.00
C ALA A 16 -20.36 -17.03 -1.11
N THR A 17 -21.37 -16.15 -1.09
CA THR A 17 -22.77 -16.54 -1.28
C THR A 17 -22.99 -17.20 -2.64
N ILE A 18 -22.48 -16.58 -3.72
CA ILE A 18 -22.60 -17.12 -5.08
C ILE A 18 -21.90 -18.49 -5.20
N SER A 19 -20.80 -18.70 -4.49
CA SER A 19 -20.05 -19.96 -4.51
C SER A 19 -20.79 -21.15 -3.89
N GLN A 20 -21.90 -20.93 -3.19
CA GLN A 20 -22.76 -22.02 -2.69
C GLN A 20 -23.38 -22.84 -3.84
N GLU A 21 -23.38 -22.33 -5.07
CA GLU A 21 -23.79 -23.07 -6.26
C GLU A 21 -22.76 -24.15 -6.65
N LEU A 22 -21.53 -24.09 -6.14
CA LEU A 22 -20.49 -25.10 -6.32
C LEU A 22 -20.77 -26.27 -5.37
N ASN A 23 -20.99 -27.45 -5.92
CA ASN A 23 -21.38 -28.63 -5.16
C ASN A 23 -20.30 -29.72 -5.13
N SER A 24 -19.32 -29.67 -6.03
CA SER A 24 -18.29 -30.70 -6.16
C SER A 24 -16.88 -30.13 -6.26
N TYR A 25 -15.91 -30.83 -5.66
CA TYR A 25 -14.49 -30.54 -5.83
C TYR A 25 -14.03 -30.53 -7.30
N ARG A 26 -14.75 -31.20 -8.20
CA ARG A 26 -14.45 -31.20 -9.65
C ARG A 26 -14.69 -29.86 -10.31
N GLU A 27 -15.45 -28.98 -9.66
CA GLU A 27 -15.69 -27.61 -10.09
C GLU A 27 -14.58 -26.69 -9.59
N LEU A 28 -13.71 -27.13 -8.67
CA LEU A 28 -12.62 -26.33 -8.13
C LEU A 28 -11.29 -26.63 -8.85
N PRO A 29 -10.38 -25.64 -8.96
CA PRO A 29 -10.52 -24.27 -8.47
C PRO A 29 -11.39 -23.38 -9.36
N GLN A 30 -12.01 -22.36 -8.76
CA GLN A 30 -12.69 -21.28 -9.48
C GLN A 30 -11.99 -19.95 -9.23
N LEU A 31 -11.90 -19.12 -10.28
CA LEU A 31 -11.33 -17.77 -10.22
C LEU A 31 -12.31 -16.81 -10.89
N TRP A 32 -12.98 -15.98 -10.11
CA TRP A 32 -13.97 -15.03 -10.61
C TRP A 32 -13.54 -13.61 -10.30
N TYR A 33 -13.69 -12.70 -11.26
CA TYR A 33 -13.37 -11.29 -11.05
C TYR A 33 -14.41 -10.39 -11.68
N GLN A 34 -14.44 -9.15 -11.21
CA GLN A 34 -15.21 -8.06 -11.79
C GLN A 34 -14.38 -6.78 -11.83
N ILE A 35 -14.84 -5.80 -12.61
CA ILE A 35 -14.39 -4.41 -12.52
C ILE A 35 -15.64 -3.59 -12.23
N GLN A 36 -15.74 -3.06 -11.02
CA GLN A 36 -17.00 -2.51 -10.52
C GLN A 36 -16.75 -1.37 -9.51
N TRP A 37 -17.72 -0.46 -9.42
CA TRP A 37 -17.71 0.69 -8.51
C TRP A 37 -17.86 0.30 -7.04
N LYS A 38 -16.85 0.65 -6.25
CA LYS A 38 -16.81 0.49 -4.79
C LYS A 38 -17.13 1.80 -4.10
N PHE A 39 -17.68 1.67 -2.90
CA PHE A 39 -18.05 2.79 -2.05
C PHE A 39 -17.45 2.62 -0.67
N ARG A 40 -16.60 3.55 -0.24
CA ARG A 40 -16.04 3.61 1.11
C ARG A 40 -16.28 5.00 1.65
N ASP A 41 -16.94 5.13 2.79
CA ASP A 41 -17.13 6.44 3.43
C ASP A 41 -15.83 6.86 4.14
N GLU A 42 -14.81 7.12 3.33
CA GLU A 42 -13.49 7.55 3.74
C GLU A 42 -13.61 8.85 4.56
N PRO A 43 -13.19 8.85 5.85
CA PRO A 43 -13.31 10.04 6.69
C PRO A 43 -12.59 11.26 6.13
N ARG A 44 -11.49 11.06 5.40
CA ARG A 44 -10.66 12.12 4.82
C ARG A 44 -10.31 11.83 3.35
N PRO A 45 -11.24 12.04 2.40
CA PRO A 45 -10.93 11.93 0.98
C PRO A 45 -9.96 13.05 0.59
N LYS A 46 -8.85 12.71 -0.07
CA LYS A 46 -7.77 13.63 -0.41
C LYS A 46 -6.97 13.09 -1.62
N SER A 47 -6.09 13.91 -2.18
CA SER A 47 -5.14 13.48 -3.23
C SER A 47 -5.79 12.93 -4.51
N GLY A 48 -6.98 13.45 -4.86
CA GLY A 48 -7.69 13.05 -6.07
C GLY A 48 -7.98 11.55 -6.10
N LEU A 49 -7.78 10.91 -7.26
CA LEU A 49 -8.07 9.49 -7.48
C LEU A 49 -7.26 8.51 -6.63
N LEU A 50 -6.24 8.97 -5.89
CA LEU A 50 -5.51 8.14 -4.94
C LEU A 50 -6.39 7.74 -3.74
N ARG A 51 -7.27 8.64 -3.27
CA ARG A 51 -8.12 8.41 -2.09
C ARG A 51 -9.48 9.14 -2.17
N VAL A 52 -10.47 8.44 -2.72
CA VAL A 52 -11.86 8.90 -2.92
C VAL A 52 -12.87 7.99 -2.23
N ARG A 53 -14.14 8.43 -2.16
CA ARG A 53 -15.24 7.63 -1.60
C ARG A 53 -15.90 6.67 -2.60
N GLU A 54 -15.86 7.01 -3.88
CA GLU A 54 -16.36 6.18 -4.97
C GLU A 54 -15.23 5.92 -5.96
N PHE A 55 -14.93 4.66 -6.23
CA PHE A 55 -13.82 4.30 -7.12
C PHE A 55 -14.07 2.98 -7.85
N ALA A 56 -13.52 2.86 -9.05
CA ALA A 56 -13.50 1.59 -9.78
C ALA A 56 -12.39 0.69 -9.23
N MET A 57 -12.75 -0.52 -8.86
CA MET A 57 -11.80 -1.55 -8.44
C MET A 57 -12.03 -2.79 -9.28
N LYS A 58 -10.92 -3.38 -9.73
CA LYS A 58 -10.93 -4.78 -10.09
C LYS A 58 -10.79 -5.58 -8.80
N ASP A 59 -11.74 -6.42 -8.48
CA ASP A 59 -11.73 -7.36 -7.35
C ASP A 59 -11.93 -8.78 -7.91
N SER A 60 -11.10 -9.72 -7.44
CA SER A 60 -11.09 -11.13 -7.86
C SER A 60 -11.12 -12.01 -6.63
N TYR A 61 -11.76 -13.17 -6.75
CA TYR A 61 -11.97 -14.12 -5.66
C TYR A 61 -11.68 -15.53 -6.18
N SER A 62 -10.81 -16.26 -5.47
CA SER A 62 -10.57 -17.68 -5.73
C SER A 62 -11.33 -18.54 -4.74
N PHE A 63 -11.76 -19.72 -5.20
CA PHE A 63 -12.28 -20.79 -4.38
C PHE A 63 -11.47 -22.04 -4.70
N ASP A 64 -10.77 -22.54 -3.69
CA ASP A 64 -9.85 -23.66 -3.80
C ASP A 64 -10.24 -24.75 -2.78
N LEU A 65 -9.98 -26.01 -3.11
CA LEU A 65 -10.36 -27.12 -2.22
C LEU A 65 -9.54 -27.12 -0.92
N ASP A 66 -8.25 -26.83 -1.04
CA ASP A 66 -7.25 -26.91 0.02
C ASP A 66 -6.27 -25.73 -0.07
N ASP A 67 -5.43 -25.61 0.96
CA ASP A 67 -4.52 -24.47 1.11
C ASP A 67 -3.41 -24.49 0.04
N GLU A 68 -3.02 -25.68 -0.45
CA GLU A 68 -2.11 -25.78 -1.61
C GLU A 68 -2.76 -25.22 -2.89
N GLY A 69 -4.06 -25.42 -3.07
CA GLY A 69 -4.84 -24.78 -4.13
C GLY A 69 -4.83 -23.26 -4.02
N LEU A 70 -5.09 -22.75 -2.81
CA LEU A 70 -5.03 -21.32 -2.54
C LEU A 70 -3.65 -20.74 -2.83
N ASP A 71 -2.57 -21.43 -2.47
CA ASP A 71 -1.21 -21.03 -2.78
C ASP A 71 -1.00 -20.88 -4.29
N ARG A 72 -1.47 -21.86 -5.09
CA ARG A 72 -1.42 -21.78 -6.56
C ARG A 72 -2.23 -20.60 -7.10
N SER A 73 -3.45 -20.41 -6.61
CA SER A 73 -4.32 -19.30 -7.02
C SER A 73 -3.72 -17.93 -6.64
N PHE A 74 -3.07 -17.84 -5.48
CA PHE A 74 -2.34 -16.68 -5.03
C PHE A 74 -1.14 -16.37 -5.94
N ASP A 75 -0.32 -17.36 -6.27
CA ASP A 75 0.83 -17.19 -7.17
C ASP A 75 0.42 -16.80 -8.59
N LEU A 76 -0.70 -17.35 -9.09
CA LEU A 76 -1.25 -16.95 -10.39
C LEU A 76 -1.64 -15.47 -10.40
N HIS A 77 -2.28 -14.98 -9.34
CA HIS A 77 -2.64 -13.57 -9.21
C HIS A 77 -1.40 -12.68 -9.01
N HIS A 78 -0.45 -13.08 -8.17
CA HIS A 78 0.81 -12.36 -7.99
C HIS A 78 1.52 -12.13 -9.33
N ASN A 79 1.70 -13.20 -10.10
CA ASN A 79 2.33 -13.13 -11.42
C ASN A 79 1.50 -12.31 -12.43
N ALA A 80 0.17 -12.39 -12.36
CA ALA A 80 -0.70 -11.58 -13.20
C ALA A 80 -0.59 -10.09 -12.88
N TYR A 81 -0.50 -9.73 -11.60
CA TYR A 81 -0.41 -8.34 -11.15
C TYR A 81 0.93 -7.74 -11.54
N GLN A 82 2.04 -8.48 -11.38
CA GLN A 82 3.35 -8.05 -11.89
C GLN A 82 3.32 -7.78 -13.40
N ARG A 83 2.65 -8.62 -14.20
CA ARG A 83 2.48 -8.37 -15.64
C ARG A 83 1.59 -7.16 -15.93
N ILE A 84 0.52 -6.95 -15.15
CA ILE A 84 -0.35 -5.78 -15.29
C ILE A 84 0.45 -4.51 -15.00
N PHE A 85 1.12 -4.42 -13.85
CA PHE A 85 1.88 -3.23 -13.47
C PHE A 85 3.04 -2.96 -14.42
N ARG A 86 3.75 -3.99 -14.90
CA ARG A 86 4.78 -3.81 -15.96
C ARG A 86 4.19 -3.24 -17.25
N ARG A 87 2.98 -3.67 -17.65
CA ARG A 87 2.30 -3.11 -18.83
C ARG A 87 1.80 -1.68 -18.61
N LEU A 88 1.59 -1.27 -17.36
CA LEU A 88 1.30 0.11 -16.96
C LEU A 88 2.58 0.94 -16.77
N ASP A 89 3.76 0.37 -17.00
CA ASP A 89 5.08 0.96 -16.74
C ASP A 89 5.29 1.38 -15.27
N LEU A 90 4.66 0.66 -14.33
CA LEU A 90 4.81 0.90 -12.91
C LEU A 90 5.81 -0.09 -12.28
N ASP A 91 6.84 0.44 -11.60
CA ASP A 91 7.73 -0.35 -10.73
C ASP A 91 7.03 -0.71 -9.41
N ALA A 92 5.97 -1.52 -9.53
CA ALA A 92 5.18 -1.99 -8.40
C ALA A 92 5.87 -3.19 -7.73
N ARG A 93 6.47 -2.94 -6.56
CA ARG A 93 7.19 -3.94 -5.79
C ARG A 93 6.21 -4.71 -4.89
N PRO A 94 6.22 -6.05 -4.92
CA PRO A 94 5.47 -6.83 -3.95
C PRO A 94 6.12 -6.71 -2.58
N VAL A 95 5.33 -6.41 -1.55
CA VAL A 95 5.80 -6.22 -0.17
C VAL A 95 4.90 -7.01 0.78
N GLU A 96 5.48 -7.55 1.85
CA GLU A 96 4.71 -8.19 2.91
C GLU A 96 3.82 -7.17 3.63
N ALA A 97 2.56 -7.52 3.84
CA ALA A 97 1.57 -6.64 4.43
C ALA A 97 0.81 -7.32 5.57
N SER A 98 0.14 -6.50 6.39
CA SER A 98 -0.82 -7.01 7.34
C SER A 98 -2.04 -7.58 6.59
N SER A 99 -2.63 -8.66 7.11
CA SER A 99 -3.93 -9.14 6.62
C SER A 99 -5.09 -8.35 7.22
N GLY A 100 -4.84 -7.59 8.29
CA GLY A 100 -5.78 -6.69 8.95
C GLY A 100 -7.17 -7.29 9.16
N ALA A 101 -8.19 -6.44 8.99
CA ALA A 101 -9.59 -6.83 9.15
C ALA A 101 -10.07 -7.87 8.12
N MET A 102 -9.37 -8.05 6.99
CA MET A 102 -9.72 -9.08 6.01
C MET A 102 -9.55 -10.48 6.59
N GLY A 103 -8.60 -10.65 7.52
CA GLY A 103 -8.19 -11.95 8.04
C GLY A 103 -7.40 -12.76 7.00
N GLY A 104 -6.68 -13.78 7.45
CA GLY A 104 -5.87 -14.61 6.56
C GLY A 104 -4.48 -14.93 7.11
N SER A 105 -3.73 -15.74 6.36
CA SER A 105 -2.38 -16.19 6.74
C SER A 105 -1.25 -15.51 5.98
N ALA A 106 -1.54 -14.90 4.82
CA ALA A 106 -0.56 -14.18 4.02
C ALA A 106 -1.23 -13.07 3.21
N SER A 107 -0.54 -11.93 3.11
CA SER A 107 -0.97 -10.77 2.37
C SER A 107 0.22 -10.07 1.72
N ILE A 108 0.07 -9.66 0.45
CA ILE A 108 1.08 -8.95 -0.32
C ILE A 108 0.46 -7.71 -0.94
N GLU A 109 1.06 -6.55 -0.68
CA GLU A 109 0.75 -5.28 -1.32
C GLU A 109 1.70 -5.06 -2.51
N PHE A 110 1.22 -4.40 -3.54
CA PHE A 110 2.01 -3.96 -4.69
C PHE A 110 2.23 -2.46 -4.58
N MET A 111 3.43 -2.07 -4.17
CA MET A 111 3.77 -0.71 -3.78
C MET A 111 4.62 -0.02 -4.83
N VAL A 112 4.22 1.19 -5.22
CA VAL A 112 4.98 2.05 -6.14
C VAL A 112 5.55 3.23 -5.36
N ALA A 113 6.87 3.40 -5.38
CA ALA A 113 7.53 4.48 -4.67
C ALA A 113 7.09 5.86 -5.20
N SER A 114 6.62 6.73 -4.31
CA SER A 114 6.23 8.10 -4.63
C SER A 114 6.01 8.90 -3.33
N ASP A 115 6.46 10.15 -3.30
CA ASP A 115 6.25 11.06 -2.17
C ASP A 115 4.75 11.38 -1.96
N ALA A 116 3.93 11.24 -3.00
CA ALA A 116 2.47 11.37 -2.92
C ALA A 116 1.78 10.18 -2.22
N GLY A 117 2.55 9.13 -1.91
CA GLY A 117 2.10 7.94 -1.21
C GLY A 117 1.52 8.20 0.18
N GLU A 118 0.83 7.19 0.71
CA GLU A 118 0.30 7.21 2.07
C GLU A 118 0.96 6.18 2.98
N ASP A 119 1.50 5.11 2.37
CA ASP A 119 2.11 3.98 3.05
C ASP A 119 3.62 4.15 3.11
N ASP A 120 4.21 3.73 4.23
CA ASP A 120 5.65 3.66 4.39
C ASP A 120 6.07 2.19 4.33
N VAL A 121 7.07 1.90 3.48
CA VAL A 121 7.54 0.55 3.20
C VAL A 121 9.00 0.42 3.62
N ALA A 122 9.29 -0.58 4.43
CA ALA A 122 10.64 -1.02 4.74
C ALA A 122 11.22 -1.78 3.55
N VAL A 123 12.41 -1.42 3.07
CA VAL A 123 13.10 -2.09 1.97
C VAL A 123 14.56 -2.37 2.34
N CYS A 124 15.01 -3.59 2.11
CA CYS A 124 16.42 -3.99 2.19
C CYS A 124 17.00 -4.17 0.79
N ASP A 125 17.90 -3.28 0.38
CA ASP A 125 18.57 -3.40 -0.93
C ASP A 125 19.55 -4.59 -0.99
N GLY A 126 19.98 -5.12 0.16
CA GLY A 126 20.93 -6.24 0.25
C GLY A 126 20.33 -7.62 -0.04
N CYS A 127 19.11 -7.89 0.47
CA CYS A 127 18.45 -9.19 0.30
C CYS A 127 17.10 -9.14 -0.40
N GLY A 128 16.59 -7.94 -0.72
CA GLY A 128 15.28 -7.76 -1.35
C GLY A 128 14.09 -7.88 -0.41
N TYR A 129 14.31 -7.99 0.90
CA TYR A 129 13.22 -7.93 1.88
C TYR A 129 12.45 -6.62 1.73
N ALA A 130 11.13 -6.71 1.63
CA ALA A 130 10.25 -5.55 1.59
C ALA A 130 8.95 -5.83 2.32
N ALA A 131 8.55 -4.91 3.19
CA ALA A 131 7.32 -5.03 3.97
C ALA A 131 6.74 -3.64 4.25
N ASN A 132 5.42 -3.53 4.27
CA ASN A 132 4.74 -2.37 4.86
C ASN A 132 5.23 -2.20 6.31
N VAL A 133 5.47 -0.98 6.77
CA VAL A 133 5.94 -0.70 8.15
C VAL A 133 5.01 -1.32 9.21
N GLU A 134 3.72 -1.46 8.90
CA GLU A 134 2.73 -2.17 9.73
C GLU A 134 3.05 -3.65 9.96
N ARG A 135 3.82 -4.27 9.07
CA ARG A 135 4.26 -5.68 9.14
C ARG A 135 5.76 -5.83 9.37
N ALA A 136 6.55 -4.85 8.97
CA ALA A 136 8.00 -4.94 8.87
C ALA A 136 8.66 -5.23 10.22
N SER A 137 9.69 -6.09 10.23
CA SER A 137 10.50 -6.36 11.42
C SER A 137 11.97 -6.07 11.13
N ALA A 138 12.69 -5.60 12.15
CA ALA A 138 14.13 -5.36 12.08
C ALA A 138 14.86 -6.24 13.10
N ALA A 139 16.16 -6.45 12.88
CA ALA A 139 17.01 -7.16 13.82
C ALA A 139 17.02 -6.43 15.16
N LEU A 140 16.96 -7.18 16.26
CA LEU A 140 17.09 -6.62 17.60
C LEU A 140 18.55 -6.21 17.84
N ASN A 141 18.72 -4.98 18.31
CA ASN A 141 20.03 -4.51 18.76
C ASN A 141 20.53 -5.36 19.94
N PRO A 142 21.86 -5.55 20.07
CA PRO A 142 22.45 -6.19 21.24
C PRO A 142 21.93 -5.58 22.55
N LEU A 143 21.79 -6.42 23.57
CA LEU A 143 21.39 -5.96 24.90
C LEU A 143 22.49 -5.08 25.49
N GLU A 144 22.10 -3.88 25.88
CA GLU A 144 22.94 -2.96 26.64
C GLU A 144 22.24 -2.75 27.99
N ASN A 145 22.67 -3.51 29.00
CA ASN A 145 22.11 -3.43 30.34
C ASN A 145 22.96 -2.50 31.20
N ARG A 146 22.31 -1.72 32.07
CA ARG A 146 22.99 -0.85 33.04
C ARG A 146 23.12 -1.58 34.37
N SER A 147 24.20 -1.28 35.11
CA SER A 147 24.33 -1.75 36.48
C SER A 147 23.19 -1.18 37.33
N ALA A 148 22.52 -2.06 38.07
CA ALA A 148 21.41 -1.73 38.96
C ALA A 148 21.53 -2.52 40.26
N GLY A 149 20.89 -2.02 41.31
CA GLY A 149 20.74 -2.74 42.57
C GLY A 149 19.77 -3.94 42.47
N ASP A 150 19.61 -4.62 43.60
CA ASP A 150 18.73 -5.80 43.69
C ASP A 150 17.23 -5.46 43.65
N VAL A 151 16.87 -4.19 43.83
CA VAL A 151 15.50 -3.69 43.86
C VAL A 151 15.42 -2.36 43.12
N PRO A 152 14.32 -2.06 42.39
CA PRO A 152 14.10 -0.75 41.79
C PRO A 152 14.05 0.38 42.84
N GLU A 153 14.64 1.53 42.52
CA GLU A 153 14.65 2.70 43.40
C GLU A 153 13.75 3.80 42.82
N SER A 154 12.95 4.43 43.68
CA SER A 154 12.08 5.53 43.27
C SER A 154 12.78 6.87 43.40
N PHE A 155 12.57 7.74 42.41
CA PHE A 155 13.10 9.11 42.39
C PHE A 155 12.06 10.12 41.88
N PRO A 156 12.12 11.38 42.35
CA PRO A 156 11.15 12.41 41.99
C PRO A 156 11.40 12.98 40.58
N THR A 157 10.33 13.15 39.82
CA THR A 157 10.32 13.68 38.45
C THR A 157 9.16 14.67 38.25
N PRO A 158 9.12 15.79 39.01
CA PRO A 158 8.00 16.73 38.96
C PRO A 158 7.83 17.35 37.57
N GLY A 159 6.62 17.27 37.02
CA GLY A 159 6.27 17.81 35.70
C GLY A 159 6.81 17.02 34.50
N VAL A 160 7.56 15.94 34.70
CA VAL A 160 8.07 15.08 33.63
C VAL A 160 7.01 14.08 33.21
N ARG A 161 6.63 14.07 31.93
CA ARG A 161 5.54 13.23 31.40
C ARG A 161 5.87 12.47 30.12
N THR A 162 7.03 12.75 29.52
CA THR A 162 7.41 12.23 28.20
C THR A 162 8.78 11.57 28.26
N ILE A 163 9.01 10.62 27.35
CA ILE A 163 10.30 9.96 27.20
C ILE A 163 11.42 10.98 26.96
N ALA A 164 11.16 11.98 26.12
CA ALA A 164 12.12 13.04 25.81
C ALA A 164 12.48 13.87 27.06
N ALA A 165 11.48 14.30 27.84
CA ALA A 165 11.72 15.07 29.07
C ALA A 165 12.48 14.26 30.13
N LEU A 166 12.23 12.95 30.25
CA LEU A 166 12.98 12.09 31.16
C LEU A 166 14.43 11.85 30.68
N ALA A 167 14.65 11.91 29.36
CA ALA A 167 16.00 11.85 28.78
C ALA A 167 16.85 13.08 29.10
N GLU A 168 16.25 14.26 29.18
CA GLU A 168 16.93 15.49 29.63
C GLU A 168 17.45 15.38 31.08
N LEU A 169 16.88 14.48 31.88
CA LEU A 169 17.33 14.17 33.25
C LEU A 169 18.40 13.07 33.33
N GLY A 170 18.92 12.60 32.19
CA GLY A 170 20.00 11.60 32.15
C GLY A 170 19.53 10.15 32.01
N HIS A 171 18.24 9.90 31.75
CA HIS A 171 17.71 8.56 31.47
C HIS A 171 17.45 8.42 29.97
N PRO A 172 18.39 7.91 29.15
CA PRO A 172 18.22 7.90 27.70
C PRO A 172 17.04 7.01 27.27
N PRO A 173 16.36 7.31 26.15
CA PRO A 173 15.17 6.59 25.69
C PRO A 173 15.34 5.06 25.56
N VAL A 174 16.54 4.61 25.17
CA VAL A 174 16.88 3.18 25.03
C VAL A 174 16.88 2.40 26.36
N HIS A 175 16.93 3.11 27.49
CA HIS A 175 16.82 2.53 28.83
C HIS A 175 15.53 2.95 29.55
N GLN A 176 14.56 3.50 28.82
CA GLN A 176 13.23 3.78 29.36
C GLN A 176 12.23 2.71 28.90
N ILE A 177 11.27 2.37 29.77
CA ILE A 177 10.11 1.54 29.43
C ILE A 177 8.91 2.48 29.29
N LYS A 178 8.35 2.52 28.08
CA LYS A 178 7.10 3.21 27.75
C LYS A 178 5.93 2.28 28.09
N THR A 179 5.09 2.71 29.02
CA THR A 179 3.87 1.99 29.42
C THR A 179 2.67 2.64 28.75
N LEU A 180 2.01 1.89 27.87
CA LEU A 180 0.76 2.28 27.24
C LEU A 180 -0.40 1.52 27.90
N VAL A 181 -1.54 2.18 28.08
CA VAL A 181 -2.73 1.56 28.66
C VAL A 181 -3.84 1.60 27.63
N TYR A 182 -4.33 0.41 27.26
CA TYR A 182 -5.37 0.22 26.25
C TYR A 182 -6.48 -0.65 26.81
N ARG A 183 -7.68 -0.50 26.25
CA ARG A 183 -8.77 -1.46 26.37
C ARG A 183 -8.70 -2.38 25.15
N ILE A 184 -8.43 -3.64 25.41
CA ILE A 184 -8.35 -4.70 24.41
C ILE A 184 -9.58 -5.60 24.60
N ASP A 185 -10.49 -5.61 23.64
CA ASP A 185 -11.76 -6.36 23.70
C ASP A 185 -12.52 -6.16 25.03
N GLY A 186 -12.56 -4.91 25.50
CA GLY A 186 -13.22 -4.55 26.77
C GLY A 186 -12.33 -4.61 28.02
N VAL A 187 -11.14 -5.21 27.95
CA VAL A 187 -10.24 -5.45 29.10
C VAL A 187 -9.09 -4.44 29.14
N LEU A 188 -8.91 -3.76 30.27
CA LEU A 188 -7.79 -2.85 30.49
C LEU A 188 -6.46 -3.62 30.53
N THR A 189 -5.50 -3.22 29.71
CA THR A 189 -4.27 -3.97 29.41
C THR A 189 -3.09 -3.01 29.31
N LEU A 190 -1.91 -3.44 29.80
CA LEU A 190 -0.67 -2.72 29.64
C LEU A 190 0.11 -3.24 28.43
N ILE A 191 0.61 -2.32 27.60
CA ILE A 191 1.52 -2.61 26.48
C ILE A 191 2.83 -1.88 26.74
N LEU A 192 3.93 -2.63 26.82
CA LEU A 192 5.25 -2.12 27.17
C LEU A 192 6.17 -2.09 25.96
N LEU A 193 6.82 -0.96 25.72
CA LEU A 193 7.83 -0.80 24.66
C LEU A 193 9.09 -0.10 25.20
N ARG A 194 10.20 -0.22 24.48
CA ARG A 194 11.37 0.64 24.73
C ARG A 194 11.01 2.10 24.43
N GLY A 195 11.56 3.06 25.17
CA GLY A 195 11.16 4.47 25.12
C GLY A 195 11.24 5.10 23.72
N ASP A 196 12.27 4.75 22.96
CA ASP A 196 12.52 5.20 21.58
C ASP A 196 11.69 4.49 20.51
N HIS A 197 10.98 3.41 20.86
CA HIS A 197 10.19 2.66 19.88
C HIS A 197 8.78 3.25 19.73
N PRO A 198 8.31 3.47 18.49
CA PRO A 198 6.91 3.77 18.22
C PRO A 198 6.07 2.49 18.41
N PHE A 199 4.83 2.64 18.90
CA PHE A 199 3.88 1.54 18.99
C PHE A 199 3.14 1.40 17.66
N LEU A 200 3.01 0.17 17.14
CA LEU A 200 2.17 -0.14 16.00
C LEU A 200 1.00 -1.03 16.42
N GLU A 201 -0.18 -0.42 16.41
CA GLU A 201 -1.44 -1.08 16.74
C GLU A 201 -1.76 -2.25 15.81
N GLN A 202 -1.44 -2.12 14.51
CA GLN A 202 -1.68 -3.19 13.54
C GLN A 202 -0.90 -4.46 13.88
N LYS A 203 0.37 -4.34 14.31
CA LYS A 203 1.15 -5.48 14.77
C LYS A 203 0.56 -6.13 16.03
N PHE A 204 0.08 -5.32 16.96
CA PHE A 204 -0.59 -5.83 18.16
C PHE A 204 -1.85 -6.61 17.79
N THR A 205 -2.66 -6.06 16.90
CA THR A 205 -3.89 -6.69 16.38
C THR A 205 -3.57 -8.02 15.70
N ASP A 206 -2.58 -8.05 14.81
CA ASP A 206 -2.16 -9.26 14.10
C ASP A 206 -1.62 -10.35 15.04
N ALA A 207 -0.88 -9.95 16.09
CA ALA A 207 -0.29 -10.89 17.04
C ALA A 207 -1.30 -11.46 18.04
N THR A 208 -2.34 -10.71 18.38
CA THR A 208 -3.30 -11.07 19.44
C THR A 208 -4.65 -11.55 18.90
N GLY A 209 -5.01 -11.18 17.67
CA GLY A 209 -6.34 -11.37 17.12
C GLY A 209 -7.41 -10.48 17.77
N ALA A 210 -7.01 -9.42 18.48
CA ALA A 210 -7.93 -8.49 19.13
C ALA A 210 -8.86 -7.83 18.09
N ALA A 211 -10.13 -7.66 18.44
CA ALA A 211 -11.11 -7.01 17.57
C ALA A 211 -11.19 -5.50 17.85
N GLU A 212 -11.04 -5.10 19.12
CA GLU A 212 -11.04 -3.71 19.55
C GLU A 212 -9.76 -3.38 20.31
N VAL A 213 -9.02 -2.38 19.84
CA VAL A 213 -7.82 -1.83 20.49
C VAL A 213 -8.03 -0.33 20.67
N ILE A 214 -8.36 0.09 21.89
CA ILE A 214 -8.77 1.48 22.16
C ILE A 214 -7.90 2.06 23.28
N PRO A 215 -7.29 3.25 23.13
CA PRO A 215 -6.58 3.91 24.23
C PRO A 215 -7.48 4.07 25.46
N ALA A 216 -6.95 3.80 26.66
CA ALA A 216 -7.72 3.93 27.89
C ALA A 216 -7.93 5.39 28.30
N GLU A 217 -9.07 5.68 28.93
CA GLU A 217 -9.38 7.00 29.45
C GLU A 217 -8.61 7.30 30.75
N VAL A 218 -8.29 8.57 30.99
CA VAL A 218 -7.43 8.98 32.11
C VAL A 218 -7.98 8.56 33.48
N ASP A 219 -9.28 8.62 33.67
CA ASP A 219 -9.91 8.26 34.94
C ASP A 219 -9.81 6.76 35.23
N GLU A 220 -9.87 5.92 34.18
CA GLU A 220 -9.71 4.47 34.29
C GLU A 220 -8.27 4.09 34.59
N ILE A 221 -7.32 4.76 33.92
CA ILE A 221 -5.88 4.61 34.18
C ILE A 221 -5.58 4.91 35.64
N ARG A 222 -6.07 6.03 36.17
CA ARG A 222 -5.87 6.41 37.57
C ARG A 222 -6.49 5.43 38.54
N ALA A 223 -7.69 4.93 38.24
CA ALA A 223 -8.34 3.94 39.09
C ALA A 223 -7.57 2.63 39.16
N ALA A 224 -6.95 2.21 38.05
CA ALA A 224 -6.23 0.94 37.95
C ALA A 224 -4.76 1.02 38.44
N LEU A 225 -4.06 2.12 38.13
CA LEU A 225 -2.62 2.26 38.38
C LEU A 225 -2.27 3.30 39.45
N GLY A 226 -3.22 4.08 39.95
CA GLY A 226 -2.98 5.06 41.01
C GLY A 226 -2.25 6.35 40.58
N ALA A 227 -1.91 6.50 39.30
CA ALA A 227 -1.24 7.68 38.75
C ALA A 227 -1.79 8.10 37.38
N SER A 228 -1.42 9.30 36.96
CA SER A 228 -1.76 9.88 35.67
C SER A 228 -0.74 9.46 34.59
N PRO A 229 -1.11 9.53 33.29
CA PRO A 229 -0.16 9.35 32.19
C PRO A 229 1.12 10.19 32.37
N GLY A 230 2.26 9.56 32.13
CA GLY A 230 3.58 10.15 32.36
C GLY A 230 4.27 9.73 33.67
N SER A 231 3.59 8.98 34.55
CA SER A 231 4.19 8.33 35.72
C SER A 231 3.76 6.87 35.87
N LEU A 232 3.38 6.22 34.76
CA LEU A 232 2.88 4.85 34.71
C LEU A 232 3.99 3.82 34.47
N GLY A 233 3.90 2.69 35.15
CA GLY A 233 4.80 1.54 35.02
C GLY A 233 4.09 0.21 35.25
N ALA A 234 4.75 -0.89 34.92
CA ALA A 234 4.24 -2.25 35.14
C ALA A 234 4.86 -2.96 36.35
N VAL A 235 5.79 -2.30 37.08
CA VAL A 235 6.42 -2.88 38.26
C VAL A 235 5.37 -3.12 39.34
N GLY A 236 5.27 -4.37 39.81
CA GLY A 236 4.31 -4.78 40.84
C GLY A 236 2.85 -4.85 40.38
N VAL A 237 2.56 -4.63 39.09
CA VAL A 237 1.19 -4.79 38.55
C VAL A 237 0.94 -6.26 38.24
N VAL A 238 -0.07 -6.84 38.88
CA VAL A 238 -0.44 -8.27 38.72
C VAL A 238 -1.89 -8.49 38.29
N ASP A 239 -2.74 -7.49 38.44
CA ASP A 239 -4.19 -7.60 38.18
C ASP A 239 -4.59 -7.21 36.74
N LEU A 240 -3.63 -6.77 35.92
CA LEU A 240 -3.84 -6.39 34.53
C LEU A 240 -3.02 -7.30 33.61
N PRO A 241 -3.55 -7.69 32.42
CA PRO A 241 -2.74 -8.30 31.38
C PRO A 241 -1.61 -7.38 30.95
N ILE A 242 -0.42 -7.94 30.75
CA ILE A 242 0.78 -7.22 30.34
C ILE A 242 1.35 -7.87 29.08
N TYR A 243 1.39 -7.08 28.00
CA TYR A 243 2.10 -7.39 26.76
C TYR A 243 3.38 -6.56 26.71
N ALA A 244 4.50 -7.16 26.35
CA ALA A 244 5.76 -6.44 26.18
C ALA A 244 6.37 -6.70 24.81
N ASP A 245 6.93 -5.65 24.23
CA ASP A 245 7.69 -5.72 22.99
C ASP A 245 8.94 -6.60 23.16
N GLU A 246 9.24 -7.43 22.17
CA GLU A 246 10.41 -8.33 22.19
C GLU A 246 11.73 -7.59 22.45
N ALA A 247 11.85 -6.32 22.06
CA ALA A 247 13.05 -5.53 22.33
C ALA A 247 13.31 -5.26 23.82
N LEU A 248 12.33 -5.47 24.70
CA LEU A 248 12.50 -5.37 26.16
C LEU A 248 12.99 -6.67 26.81
N ARG A 249 12.95 -7.81 26.11
CA ARG A 249 13.28 -9.12 26.71
C ARG A 249 14.75 -9.15 27.16
N GLY A 250 14.99 -9.56 28.41
CA GLY A 250 16.32 -9.65 29.01
C GLY A 250 16.98 -8.29 29.33
N ARG A 251 16.23 -7.17 29.24
CA ARG A 251 16.75 -5.84 29.61
C ARG A 251 16.70 -5.59 31.11
N SER A 252 17.76 -4.97 31.62
CA SER A 252 17.89 -4.56 33.02
C SER A 252 18.55 -3.20 33.18
N GLY A 253 18.36 -2.58 34.36
CA GLY A 253 18.78 -1.21 34.60
C GLY A 253 17.90 -0.19 33.85
N MET A 254 16.63 -0.52 33.65
CA MET A 254 15.65 0.30 32.95
C MET A 254 15.02 1.34 33.88
N THR A 255 14.35 2.32 33.29
CA THR A 255 13.63 3.40 33.97
C THR A 255 12.18 3.42 33.51
N THR A 256 11.21 3.50 34.42
CA THR A 256 9.77 3.53 34.10
C THR A 256 8.99 4.33 35.14
N GLY A 257 7.71 4.63 34.91
CA GLY A 257 6.89 5.34 35.90
C GLY A 257 6.68 4.51 37.17
N ALA A 258 6.55 5.18 38.32
CA ALA A 258 6.41 4.51 39.61
C ALA A 258 4.97 4.17 40.01
N ASN A 259 3.98 4.43 39.14
CA ASN A 259 2.57 4.39 39.49
C ASN A 259 2.21 5.34 40.65
N VAL A 260 3.00 6.42 40.79
CA VAL A 260 2.78 7.55 41.69
C VAL A 260 3.09 8.80 40.88
N ASP A 261 2.17 9.77 40.87
CA ASP A 261 2.35 11.01 40.12
C ASP A 261 3.69 11.68 40.49
N ASP A 262 4.40 12.17 39.47
CA ASP A 262 5.69 12.84 39.60
C ASP A 262 6.82 11.95 40.16
N GLN A 263 6.72 10.64 40.00
CA GLN A 263 7.78 9.70 40.36
C GLN A 263 8.05 8.67 39.26
N HIS A 264 9.32 8.29 39.15
CA HIS A 264 9.79 7.19 38.32
C HIS A 264 10.59 6.20 39.17
N LEU A 265 10.78 5.00 38.62
CA LEU A 265 11.66 3.96 39.12
C LEU A 265 12.88 3.86 38.22
N GLU A 266 14.05 3.65 38.81
CA GLU A 266 15.27 3.25 38.13
C GLU A 266 15.77 1.88 38.62
N GLY A 267 16.64 1.26 37.83
CA GLY A 267 17.18 -0.06 38.15
C GLY A 267 16.21 -1.23 37.87
N VAL A 268 15.16 -0.99 37.06
CA VAL A 268 14.14 -2.00 36.73
C VAL A 268 14.72 -3.09 35.84
N ASP A 269 14.43 -4.34 36.18
CA ASP A 269 14.75 -5.53 35.42
C ASP A 269 13.45 -6.18 34.93
N MET A 270 13.36 -6.43 33.62
CA MET A 270 12.13 -6.92 32.98
C MET A 270 11.74 -8.34 33.43
N GLU A 271 12.70 -9.17 33.84
CA GLU A 271 12.43 -10.55 34.29
C GLU A 271 12.17 -10.62 35.80
N ARG A 272 12.82 -9.75 36.58
CA ARG A 272 12.67 -9.71 38.04
C ARG A 272 11.41 -8.95 38.48
N ASP A 273 11.14 -7.79 37.89
CA ASP A 273 10.23 -6.79 38.47
C ASP A 273 8.87 -6.70 37.75
N VAL A 274 8.75 -7.27 36.55
CA VAL A 274 7.55 -7.19 35.72
C VAL A 274 7.05 -8.59 35.37
N THR A 275 5.78 -8.86 35.66
CA THR A 275 5.14 -10.13 35.30
C THR A 275 4.57 -10.03 33.88
N VAL A 276 5.42 -10.17 32.87
CA VAL A 276 4.98 -10.13 31.46
C VAL A 276 4.19 -11.39 31.13
N GLY A 277 2.94 -11.22 30.69
CA GLY A 277 2.08 -12.34 30.26
C GLY A 277 2.41 -12.81 28.85
N HIS A 278 2.66 -11.87 27.94
CA HIS A 278 2.93 -12.15 26.53
C HIS A 278 4.03 -11.24 25.98
N TRP A 279 4.93 -11.85 25.22
CA TRP A 279 5.94 -11.15 24.44
C TRP A 279 5.53 -11.15 22.98
N VAL A 280 5.52 -9.98 22.36
CA VAL A 280 4.97 -9.75 21.01
C VAL A 280 5.80 -8.69 20.28
N ASP A 281 5.96 -8.78 18.95
CA ASP A 281 6.53 -7.67 18.16
C ASP A 281 5.44 -6.63 17.95
N VAL A 282 5.53 -5.50 18.64
CA VAL A 282 4.50 -4.42 18.61
C VAL A 282 5.10 -3.05 18.34
N ARG A 283 6.40 -3.00 18.07
CA ARG A 283 7.09 -1.77 17.70
C ARG A 283 7.04 -1.54 16.19
N GLY A 284 6.99 -0.26 15.82
CA GLY A 284 7.37 0.14 14.47
C GLY A 284 8.88 0.09 14.28
N ILE A 285 9.30 -0.13 13.04
CA ILE A 285 10.69 0.01 12.66
C ILE A 285 11.05 1.48 12.47
N LEU A 286 12.34 1.78 12.56
CA LEU A 286 12.91 3.09 12.23
C LEU A 286 13.80 2.96 10.99
N ASP A 287 13.92 4.06 10.24
CA ASP A 287 14.82 4.13 9.08
C ASP A 287 16.28 3.88 9.51
N GLY A 288 16.99 3.06 8.73
CA GLY A 288 18.38 2.69 8.98
C GLY A 288 18.59 1.51 9.94
N GLU A 289 17.53 0.91 10.51
CA GLU A 289 17.68 -0.30 11.33
C GLU A 289 18.19 -1.50 10.53
N ALA A 290 18.88 -2.44 11.20
CA ALA A 290 19.42 -3.62 10.54
C ALA A 290 18.31 -4.60 10.13
N CYS A 291 18.37 -5.10 8.90
CA CYS A 291 17.45 -6.11 8.38
C CYS A 291 17.56 -7.42 9.17
N ALA A 292 16.43 -7.97 9.62
CA ALA A 292 16.40 -9.24 10.36
C ALA A 292 16.93 -10.43 9.55
N THR A 293 16.88 -10.37 8.22
CA THR A 293 17.30 -11.45 7.32
C THR A 293 18.80 -11.45 7.03
N CYS A 294 19.40 -10.27 6.81
CA CYS A 294 20.80 -10.19 6.34
C CYS A 294 21.68 -9.17 7.08
N GLY A 295 21.12 -8.37 7.99
CA GLY A 295 21.85 -7.37 8.77
C GLY A 295 22.14 -6.04 8.06
N GLU A 296 21.89 -5.94 6.76
CA GLU A 296 22.04 -4.68 6.01
C GLU A 296 20.98 -3.64 6.41
N PRO A 297 21.24 -2.33 6.27
CA PRO A 297 20.28 -1.29 6.66
C PRO A 297 18.97 -1.36 5.88
N LEU A 298 17.85 -1.22 6.59
CA LEU A 298 16.52 -1.00 6.02
C LEU A 298 16.34 0.47 5.67
N ARG A 299 15.77 0.74 4.51
CA ARG A 299 15.28 2.06 4.11
C ARG A 299 13.77 2.12 4.20
N VAL A 300 13.23 3.17 4.78
CA VAL A 300 11.79 3.44 4.78
C VAL A 300 11.47 4.37 3.60
N VAL A 301 10.62 3.89 2.69
CA VAL A 301 10.26 4.59 1.45
C VAL A 301 8.76 4.79 1.38
N ARG A 302 8.34 6.01 1.05
CA ARG A 302 6.92 6.34 0.89
C ARG A 302 6.39 5.80 -0.44
N CYS A 303 5.23 5.15 -0.38
CA CYS A 303 4.67 4.38 -1.48
C CYS A 303 3.16 4.60 -1.65
N ILE A 304 2.71 4.41 -2.89
CA ILE A 304 1.30 4.28 -3.26
C ILE A 304 1.00 2.78 -3.42
N GLU A 305 0.02 2.28 -2.67
CA GLU A 305 -0.52 0.92 -2.81
C GLU A 305 -1.35 0.80 -4.11
N ALA A 306 -0.78 0.17 -5.14
CA ALA A 306 -1.41 -0.01 -6.45
C ALA A 306 -2.31 -1.25 -6.53
N GLY A 307 -2.12 -2.24 -5.64
CA GLY A 307 -2.97 -3.41 -5.53
C GLY A 307 -2.59 -4.28 -4.33
N HIS A 308 -3.46 -5.23 -3.99
CA HIS A 308 -3.35 -6.03 -2.78
C HIS A 308 -3.89 -7.44 -3.02
N ILE A 309 -3.18 -8.46 -2.55
CA ILE A 309 -3.60 -9.86 -2.63
C ILE A 309 -3.59 -10.51 -1.25
N PHE A 310 -4.61 -11.33 -0.96
CA PHE A 310 -4.85 -11.93 0.34
C PHE A 310 -5.14 -13.43 0.22
N LYS A 311 -4.58 -14.22 1.14
CA LYS A 311 -5.05 -15.57 1.45
C LYS A 311 -6.06 -15.50 2.58
N LEU A 312 -7.34 -15.37 2.26
CA LEU A 312 -8.43 -15.21 3.24
C LEU A 312 -8.69 -16.48 4.07
N GLY A 313 -8.26 -17.64 3.56
CA GLY A 313 -8.51 -18.91 4.21
C GLY A 313 -10.00 -19.24 4.18
N ARG A 314 -10.53 -19.76 5.28
CA ARG A 314 -11.92 -20.24 5.36
C ARG A 314 -12.89 -19.25 6.01
N LYS A 315 -12.42 -18.07 6.42
CA LYS A 315 -13.21 -17.08 7.20
C LYS A 315 -14.61 -16.81 6.61
N TYR A 316 -14.66 -16.38 5.35
CA TYR A 316 -15.94 -16.05 4.69
C TYR A 316 -16.70 -17.30 4.27
N ALA A 317 -16.01 -18.34 3.82
CA ALA A 317 -16.63 -19.61 3.44
C ALA A 317 -17.36 -20.27 4.64
N GLU A 318 -16.76 -20.25 5.83
CA GLU A 318 -17.37 -20.74 7.07
C GLU A 318 -18.54 -19.87 7.50
N ALA A 319 -18.37 -18.54 7.53
CA ALA A 319 -19.42 -17.60 7.91
C ALA A 319 -20.65 -17.70 7.00
N MET A 320 -20.44 -17.96 5.71
CA MET A 320 -21.49 -18.09 4.70
C MET A 320 -21.90 -19.55 4.44
N ALA A 321 -21.44 -20.50 5.24
CA ALA A 321 -21.76 -21.93 5.14
C ALA A 321 -21.53 -22.56 3.75
N VAL A 322 -20.46 -22.14 3.06
CA VAL A 322 -20.04 -22.71 1.78
C VAL A 322 -19.47 -24.11 2.00
N SER A 323 -19.90 -25.08 1.18
CA SER A 323 -19.44 -26.46 1.27
C SER A 323 -19.44 -27.13 -0.10
N VAL A 324 -18.40 -27.92 -0.38
CA VAL A 324 -18.28 -28.75 -1.58
C VAL A 324 -18.06 -30.21 -1.20
N LEU A 325 -18.52 -31.15 -2.03
CA LEU A 325 -18.23 -32.57 -1.85
C LEU A 325 -16.83 -32.89 -2.40
N ASP A 326 -15.96 -33.50 -1.60
CA ASP A 326 -14.63 -33.96 -2.04
C ASP A 326 -14.67 -35.31 -2.78
N GLY A 327 -13.50 -35.77 -3.21
CA GLY A 327 -13.34 -37.04 -3.94
C GLY A 327 -13.72 -38.28 -3.14
N GLU A 328 -13.81 -38.17 -1.80
CA GLU A 328 -14.22 -39.23 -0.89
C GLU A 328 -15.71 -39.17 -0.54
N GLY A 329 -16.43 -38.15 -1.03
CA GLY A 329 -17.82 -37.93 -0.69
C GLY A 329 -18.02 -37.22 0.66
N VAL A 330 -16.99 -36.51 1.15
CA VAL A 330 -17.04 -35.74 2.40
C VAL A 330 -17.21 -34.26 2.09
N ASN A 331 -18.09 -33.59 2.83
CA ASN A 331 -18.26 -32.14 2.73
C ASN A 331 -17.02 -31.41 3.27
N ARG A 332 -16.45 -30.53 2.45
CA ARG A 332 -15.30 -29.68 2.77
C ARG A 332 -15.68 -28.22 2.58
N VAL A 333 -15.23 -27.38 3.52
CA VAL A 333 -15.30 -25.92 3.35
C VAL A 333 -14.12 -25.51 2.47
N PRO A 334 -14.37 -24.93 1.28
CA PRO A 334 -13.30 -24.46 0.42
C PRO A 334 -12.58 -23.28 1.07
N THR A 335 -11.33 -23.08 0.67
CA THR A 335 -10.51 -21.95 1.08
C THR A 335 -10.56 -20.85 0.02
N MET A 336 -10.42 -19.59 0.43
CA MET A 336 -10.64 -18.41 -0.40
C MET A 336 -9.40 -17.52 -0.49
N GLY A 337 -9.23 -16.91 -1.67
CA GLY A 337 -8.34 -15.78 -1.89
C GLY A 337 -9.12 -14.54 -2.35
N SER A 338 -8.59 -13.35 -2.06
CA SER A 338 -9.12 -12.07 -2.56
C SER A 338 -7.98 -11.22 -3.12
N TYR A 339 -8.23 -10.57 -4.25
CA TYR A 339 -7.19 -9.90 -5.02
C TYR A 339 -7.77 -8.59 -5.57
N GLY A 340 -7.22 -7.44 -5.22
CA GLY A 340 -7.72 -6.10 -5.59
C GLY A 340 -6.71 -5.26 -6.37
N ILE A 341 -7.17 -4.54 -7.40
CA ILE A 341 -6.44 -3.42 -8.03
C ILE A 341 -7.40 -2.23 -8.09
N GLY A 342 -7.00 -1.12 -7.49
CA GLY A 342 -7.71 0.16 -7.66
C GLY A 342 -7.43 0.71 -9.05
N VAL A 343 -8.39 0.62 -9.98
CA VAL A 343 -8.16 0.98 -11.40
C VAL A 343 -7.90 2.48 -11.54
N GLY A 344 -8.73 3.31 -10.90
CA GLY A 344 -8.54 4.77 -10.88
C GLY A 344 -7.27 5.18 -10.15
N ARG A 345 -6.94 4.47 -9.06
CA ARG A 345 -5.69 4.69 -8.31
C ARG A 345 -4.47 4.37 -9.17
N ALA A 346 -4.46 3.24 -9.89
CA ALA A 346 -3.37 2.86 -10.78
C ALA A 346 -3.12 3.92 -11.87
N MET A 347 -4.19 4.50 -12.44
CA MET A 347 -4.06 5.61 -13.40
C MET A 347 -3.42 6.86 -12.74
N ALA A 348 -3.82 7.19 -11.51
CA ALA A 348 -3.21 8.28 -10.76
C ALA A 348 -1.75 7.98 -10.41
N THR A 349 -1.41 6.74 -10.05
CA THR A 349 -0.03 6.31 -9.82
C THR A 349 0.85 6.48 -11.06
N VAL A 350 0.32 6.18 -12.25
CA VAL A 350 1.03 6.49 -13.51
C VAL A 350 1.22 7.99 -13.65
N ALA A 351 0.19 8.81 -13.44
CA ALA A 351 0.32 10.27 -13.52
C ALA A 351 1.37 10.82 -12.53
N GLU A 352 1.42 10.30 -11.31
CA GLU A 352 2.40 10.69 -10.29
C GLU A 352 3.84 10.29 -10.66
N THR A 353 4.03 9.17 -11.36
CA THR A 353 5.37 8.67 -11.71
C THR A 353 5.83 9.07 -13.11
N HIS A 354 4.90 9.46 -13.98
CA HIS A 354 5.12 9.78 -15.38
C HIS A 354 4.54 11.16 -15.71
N HIS A 355 5.23 12.19 -15.24
CA HIS A 355 4.93 13.58 -15.58
C HIS A 355 6.20 14.43 -15.62
N ASP A 356 6.06 15.62 -16.19
CA ASP A 356 7.05 16.70 -16.09
C ASP A 356 6.34 18.04 -15.84
N GLU A 357 7.09 19.14 -15.93
CA GLU A 357 6.55 20.50 -15.72
C GLU A 357 5.48 20.91 -16.75
N HIS A 358 5.38 20.20 -17.87
CA HIS A 358 4.45 20.49 -18.96
C HIS A 358 3.20 19.61 -18.96
N GLY A 359 3.23 18.46 -18.29
CA GLY A 359 2.06 17.60 -18.12
C GLY A 359 2.39 16.12 -18.03
N LEU A 360 1.45 15.30 -18.48
CA LEU A 360 1.51 13.84 -18.36
C LEU A 360 2.45 13.22 -19.40
N LEU A 361 3.03 12.07 -19.05
CA LEU A 361 3.91 11.26 -19.89
C LEU A 361 3.39 9.83 -20.00
N TRP A 362 2.23 9.63 -20.62
CA TRP A 362 1.60 8.32 -20.64
C TRP A 362 2.49 7.23 -21.27
N PRO A 363 2.59 6.05 -20.64
CA PRO A 363 3.02 4.85 -21.35
C PRO A 363 2.12 4.61 -22.56
N MET A 364 2.72 4.26 -23.71
CA MET A 364 2.00 4.06 -24.98
C MET A 364 0.82 3.07 -24.84
N SER A 365 0.94 2.09 -23.94
CA SER A 365 -0.06 1.05 -23.69
C SER A 365 -1.38 1.55 -23.10
N ILE A 366 -1.40 2.74 -22.50
CA ILE A 366 -2.55 3.31 -21.77
C ILE A 366 -2.83 4.77 -22.10
N ALA A 367 -2.08 5.36 -23.03
CA ALA A 367 -2.33 6.71 -23.49
C ALA A 367 -3.75 6.82 -24.08
N PRO A 368 -4.49 7.94 -23.86
CA PRO A 368 -5.84 8.10 -24.40
C PRO A 368 -5.87 8.13 -25.93
N TYR A 369 -4.78 8.61 -26.54
CA TYR A 369 -4.44 8.51 -27.96
C TYR A 369 -2.95 8.29 -28.04
N GLU A 370 -2.49 7.62 -29.09
CA GLU A 370 -1.07 7.29 -29.28
C GLU A 370 -0.35 8.39 -30.06
N VAL A 371 -1.09 9.07 -30.95
CA VAL A 371 -0.58 10.18 -31.75
C VAL A 371 -1.63 11.28 -31.90
N VAL A 372 -1.17 12.54 -31.86
CA VAL A 372 -1.97 13.70 -32.23
C VAL A 372 -1.44 14.36 -33.49
N LEU A 373 -2.30 14.46 -34.51
CA LEU A 373 -2.06 15.23 -35.72
C LEU A 373 -2.50 16.67 -35.46
N THR A 374 -1.54 17.58 -35.34
CA THR A 374 -1.82 18.98 -35.01
C THR A 374 -1.78 19.84 -36.28
N VAL A 375 -2.95 20.29 -36.75
CA VAL A 375 -3.02 21.20 -37.90
C VAL A 375 -2.70 22.63 -37.43
N VAL A 376 -1.57 23.15 -37.89
CA VAL A 376 -1.04 24.48 -37.53
C VAL A 376 -1.92 25.60 -38.10
N LYS A 377 -2.42 25.40 -39.33
CA LYS A 377 -3.25 26.37 -40.05
C LYS A 377 -4.43 25.66 -40.70
N VAL A 378 -5.60 25.76 -40.08
CA VAL A 378 -6.81 25.01 -40.47
C VAL A 378 -7.51 25.57 -41.72
N ASP A 379 -7.28 26.85 -42.04
CA ASP A 379 -7.74 27.50 -43.28
C ASP A 379 -6.80 27.24 -44.47
N HIS A 380 -5.83 26.33 -44.33
CA HIS A 380 -4.97 25.88 -45.42
C HIS A 380 -5.42 24.50 -45.92
N ASP A 381 -6.13 24.48 -47.05
CA ASP A 381 -6.77 23.29 -47.61
C ASP A 381 -5.82 22.10 -47.77
N GLU A 382 -4.58 22.33 -48.22
CA GLU A 382 -3.60 21.26 -48.40
C GLU A 382 -3.15 20.65 -47.06
N SER A 383 -3.02 21.46 -46.00
CA SER A 383 -2.71 20.94 -44.65
C SER A 383 -3.84 20.12 -44.07
N MET A 384 -5.09 20.54 -44.29
CA MET A 384 -6.26 19.76 -43.88
C MET A 384 -6.34 18.44 -44.66
N ALA A 385 -6.18 18.47 -45.99
CA ALA A 385 -6.23 17.27 -46.81
C ALA A 385 -5.15 16.24 -46.43
N VAL A 386 -3.91 16.69 -46.16
CA VAL A 386 -2.84 15.81 -45.67
C VAL A 386 -3.16 15.25 -44.28
N ALA A 387 -3.70 16.08 -43.38
CA ALA A 387 -4.07 15.63 -42.03
C ALA A 387 -5.18 14.58 -42.05
N GLU A 388 -6.24 14.77 -42.85
CA GLU A 388 -7.33 13.81 -43.03
C GLU A 388 -6.83 12.49 -43.64
N ARG A 389 -5.96 12.56 -44.66
CA ARG A 389 -5.34 11.37 -45.25
C ARG A 389 -4.52 10.59 -44.22
N LEU A 390 -3.63 11.26 -43.49
CA LEU A 390 -2.80 10.60 -42.47
C LEU A 390 -3.66 10.04 -41.33
N TYR A 391 -4.72 10.73 -40.94
CA TYR A 391 -5.67 10.27 -39.92
C TYR A 391 -6.31 8.94 -40.34
N ASP A 392 -6.82 8.85 -41.57
CA ASP A 392 -7.44 7.63 -42.08
C ASP A 392 -6.44 6.48 -42.26
N GLU A 393 -5.24 6.77 -42.78
CA GLU A 393 -4.18 5.77 -42.97
C GLU A 393 -3.70 5.19 -41.62
N LEU A 394 -3.48 6.03 -40.62
CA LEU A 394 -3.07 5.60 -39.27
C LEU A 394 -4.17 4.82 -38.55
N ARG A 395 -5.43 5.28 -38.63
CA ARG A 395 -6.56 4.52 -38.07
C ARG A 395 -6.74 3.17 -38.75
N THR A 396 -6.55 3.10 -40.07
CA THR A 396 -6.57 1.84 -40.82
C THR A 396 -5.44 0.90 -40.36
N ALA A 397 -4.30 1.45 -39.96
CA ALA A 397 -3.19 0.70 -39.36
C ALA A 397 -3.43 0.32 -37.88
N GLY A 398 -4.57 0.69 -37.28
CA GLY A 398 -4.91 0.36 -35.89
C GLY A 398 -4.21 1.23 -34.84
N VAL A 399 -3.82 2.44 -35.22
CA VAL A 399 -3.30 3.48 -34.30
C VAL A 399 -4.47 4.32 -33.79
N ASP A 400 -4.46 4.63 -32.50
CA ASP A 400 -5.42 5.56 -31.89
C ASP A 400 -4.95 7.00 -32.12
N VAL A 401 -5.65 7.71 -33.00
CA VAL A 401 -5.26 9.04 -33.50
C VAL A 401 -6.22 10.11 -32.99
N LEU A 402 -5.67 11.20 -32.46
CA LEU A 402 -6.38 12.47 -32.27
C LEU A 402 -6.05 13.43 -33.41
N LEU A 403 -7.05 14.04 -34.03
CA LEU A 403 -6.87 15.14 -34.97
C LEU A 403 -7.21 16.46 -34.26
N ASP A 404 -6.23 17.35 -34.09
CA ASP A 404 -6.46 18.70 -33.56
C ASP A 404 -6.69 19.69 -34.72
N ASP A 405 -7.94 19.70 -35.20
CA ASP A 405 -8.48 20.59 -36.24
C ASP A 405 -9.13 21.86 -35.67
N ARG A 406 -8.97 22.13 -34.37
CA ARG A 406 -9.57 23.30 -33.72
C ARG A 406 -9.07 24.59 -34.36
N ASN A 407 -9.93 25.60 -34.53
CA ASN A 407 -9.46 26.92 -34.92
C ASN A 407 -8.81 27.62 -33.71
N GLY A 408 -7.47 27.61 -33.65
CA GLY A 408 -6.72 28.10 -32.49
C GLY A 408 -5.26 28.38 -32.80
N ARG A 409 -4.57 29.07 -31.89
CA ARG A 409 -3.14 29.39 -32.03
C ARG A 409 -2.31 28.09 -31.90
N PRO A 410 -1.30 27.86 -32.76
CA PRO A 410 -0.47 26.64 -32.69
C PRO A 410 0.15 26.39 -31.33
N GLY A 411 0.66 27.44 -30.66
CA GLY A 411 1.25 27.31 -29.33
C GLY A 411 0.26 26.80 -28.26
N VAL A 412 -1.03 27.14 -28.37
CA VAL A 412 -2.06 26.62 -27.45
C VAL A 412 -2.33 25.15 -27.74
N LYS A 413 -2.43 24.78 -29.02
CA LYS A 413 -2.59 23.37 -29.41
C LYS A 413 -1.45 22.49 -28.92
N PHE A 414 -0.22 22.97 -29.07
CA PHE A 414 0.97 22.27 -28.61
C PHE A 414 0.99 22.10 -27.09
N ALA A 415 0.66 23.17 -26.34
CA ALA A 415 0.55 23.11 -24.88
C ALA A 415 -0.56 22.16 -24.42
N ASP A 416 -1.73 22.16 -25.07
CA ASP A 416 -2.81 21.23 -24.75
C ASP A 416 -2.40 19.77 -24.99
N ALA A 417 -1.75 19.48 -26.12
CA ALA A 417 -1.26 18.15 -26.45
C ALA A 417 -0.19 17.66 -25.44
N GLU A 418 0.70 18.55 -25.02
CA GLU A 418 1.74 18.26 -24.03
C GLU A 418 1.15 18.05 -22.63
N LEU A 419 0.13 18.84 -22.26
CA LEU A 419 -0.58 18.71 -20.99
C LEU A 419 -1.34 17.39 -20.88
N VAL A 420 -2.10 17.03 -21.93
CA VAL A 420 -2.83 15.75 -22.02
C VAL A 420 -1.84 14.56 -22.05
N GLY A 421 -0.63 14.77 -22.56
CA GLY A 421 0.45 13.79 -22.54
C GLY A 421 0.40 12.78 -23.69
N ILE A 422 -0.11 13.16 -24.85
CA ILE A 422 -0.20 12.27 -26.01
C ILE A 422 1.24 11.90 -26.46
N PRO A 423 1.62 10.61 -26.53
CA PRO A 423 3.01 10.18 -26.68
C PRO A 423 3.70 10.71 -27.94
N LEU A 424 2.98 10.78 -29.05
CA LEU A 424 3.50 11.23 -30.33
C LEU A 424 2.71 12.45 -30.83
N ARG A 425 3.40 13.41 -31.44
CA ARG A 425 2.76 14.54 -32.13
C ARG A 425 3.33 14.69 -33.53
N VAL A 426 2.47 14.91 -34.51
CA VAL A 426 2.85 15.31 -35.87
C VAL A 426 2.29 16.69 -36.14
N ALA A 427 3.15 17.69 -36.36
CA ALA A 427 2.72 19.04 -36.71
C ALA A 427 2.59 19.19 -38.22
N ILE A 428 1.39 19.60 -38.67
CA ILE A 428 1.03 19.70 -40.08
C ILE A 428 0.75 21.16 -40.41
N GLY A 429 1.59 21.77 -41.25
CA GLY A 429 1.41 23.16 -41.64
C GLY A 429 2.08 23.49 -42.97
N PRO A 430 1.75 24.66 -43.56
CA PRO A 430 2.16 25.02 -44.92
C PRO A 430 3.68 24.92 -45.13
N ARG A 431 4.47 25.45 -44.18
CA ARG A 431 5.93 25.44 -44.26
C ARG A 431 6.53 24.02 -44.30
N GLY A 432 5.93 23.06 -43.61
CA GLY A 432 6.40 21.67 -43.65
C GLY A 432 6.11 21.05 -45.02
N LEU A 433 4.88 21.26 -45.50
CA LEU A 433 4.43 20.77 -46.81
C LEU A 433 5.27 21.31 -47.97
N ASP A 434 5.62 22.60 -47.94
CA ASP A 434 6.51 23.22 -48.94
C ASP A 434 7.88 22.52 -49.03
N ASN A 435 8.35 21.94 -47.93
CA ASN A 435 9.61 21.19 -47.84
C ASN A 435 9.43 19.67 -48.00
N GLY A 436 8.20 19.19 -48.20
CA GLY A 436 7.88 17.76 -48.31
C GLY A 436 8.03 16.98 -47.00
N GLN A 437 8.02 17.64 -45.84
CA GLN A 437 8.31 17.05 -44.53
C GLN A 437 7.35 17.52 -43.44
N LEU A 438 7.17 16.73 -42.38
CA LEU A 438 6.37 17.06 -41.20
C LEU A 438 7.20 16.88 -39.94
N GLU A 439 7.03 17.77 -38.95
CA GLU A 439 7.72 17.67 -37.66
C GLU A 439 7.06 16.56 -36.83
N PHE A 440 7.79 15.49 -36.55
CA PHE A 440 7.44 14.41 -35.64
C PHE A 440 8.10 14.66 -34.29
N THR A 441 7.29 14.69 -33.22
CA THR A 441 7.74 14.91 -31.84
C THR A 441 7.42 13.70 -30.98
N VAL A 442 8.36 13.29 -30.13
CA VAL A 442 8.16 12.32 -29.05
C VAL A 442 8.00 13.09 -27.73
N ARG A 443 6.90 12.83 -27.00
CA ARG A 443 6.52 13.58 -25.80
C ARG A 443 7.45 13.36 -24.61
N SER A 444 7.98 12.14 -24.46
CA SER A 444 8.76 11.72 -23.28
C SER A 444 10.13 12.40 -23.17
N ASP A 445 10.78 12.71 -24.29
CA ASP A 445 12.10 13.35 -24.33
C ASP A 445 12.08 14.72 -25.05
N GLY A 446 10.94 15.11 -25.62
CA GLY A 446 10.79 16.32 -26.42
C GLY A 446 11.54 16.27 -27.75
N GLY A 447 12.01 15.10 -28.18
CA GLY A 447 12.78 14.91 -29.40
C GLY A 447 11.96 15.26 -30.63
N LYS A 448 12.53 16.08 -31.51
CA LYS A 448 11.89 16.56 -32.76
C LYS A 448 12.72 16.17 -33.97
N VAL A 449 12.06 15.59 -34.96
CA VAL A 449 12.67 15.24 -36.24
C VAL A 449 11.71 15.55 -37.37
N ASP A 450 12.24 16.11 -38.46
CA ASP A 450 11.47 16.29 -39.69
C ASP A 450 11.46 14.97 -40.46
N VAL A 451 10.26 14.49 -40.80
CA VAL A 451 10.03 13.21 -41.48
C VAL A 451 9.38 13.47 -42.84
N PRO A 452 9.87 12.87 -43.95
CA PRO A 452 9.19 12.96 -45.24
C PRO A 452 7.72 12.55 -45.12
N ILE A 453 6.81 13.29 -45.77
CA ILE A 453 5.35 13.08 -45.62
C ILE A 453 4.96 11.61 -45.87
N ASP A 454 5.55 10.99 -46.88
CA ASP A 454 5.26 9.61 -47.28
C ASP A 454 5.80 8.55 -46.29
N GLU A 455 6.69 8.93 -45.37
CA GLU A 455 7.27 8.06 -44.35
C GLU A 455 6.61 8.21 -42.97
N VAL A 456 5.77 9.24 -42.77
CA VAL A 456 5.18 9.55 -41.46
C VAL A 456 4.34 8.40 -40.91
N VAL A 457 3.51 7.77 -41.74
CA VAL A 457 2.68 6.64 -41.31
C VAL A 457 3.53 5.49 -40.81
N ALA A 458 4.54 5.10 -41.59
CA ALA A 458 5.46 4.02 -41.21
C ALA A 458 6.20 4.34 -39.90
N ARG A 459 6.66 5.59 -39.75
CA ARG A 459 7.37 6.05 -38.55
C ARG A 459 6.49 6.01 -37.30
N VAL A 460 5.25 6.48 -37.39
CA VAL A 460 4.29 6.46 -36.27
C VAL A 460 3.96 5.01 -35.90
N VAL A 461 3.63 4.17 -36.87
CA VAL A 461 3.30 2.76 -36.63
C VAL A 461 4.45 2.03 -35.95
N ASP A 462 5.68 2.22 -36.39
CA ASP A 462 6.87 1.63 -35.78
C ASP A 462 7.05 2.07 -34.32
N ALA A 463 6.90 3.36 -34.04
CA ALA A 463 6.98 3.90 -32.69
C ALA A 463 5.87 3.35 -31.77
N VAL A 464 4.63 3.26 -32.29
CA VAL A 464 3.47 2.72 -31.56
C VAL A 464 3.66 1.23 -31.27
N VAL A 465 4.06 0.43 -32.26
CA VAL A 465 4.32 -1.00 -32.07
C VAL A 465 5.39 -1.22 -31.01
N THR A 466 6.50 -0.48 -31.11
CA THR A 466 7.58 -0.53 -30.12
C THR A 466 7.07 -0.17 -28.72
N GLY A 467 6.38 0.97 -28.59
CA GLY A 467 5.84 1.45 -27.30
C GLY A 467 4.82 0.50 -26.66
N ARG A 468 3.91 -0.10 -27.45
CA ARG A 468 2.94 -1.10 -26.97
C ARG A 468 3.59 -2.37 -26.41
N THR A 469 4.85 -2.63 -26.77
CA THR A 469 5.60 -3.82 -26.36
C THR A 469 6.62 -3.56 -25.25
N ALA A 470 6.93 -2.31 -24.93
CA ALA A 470 7.98 -1.95 -23.95
C ALA A 470 7.74 -2.49 -22.53
N GLY A 471 6.50 -2.90 -22.19
CA GLY A 471 6.14 -3.52 -20.91
C GLY A 471 5.65 -4.98 -20.98
N ARG A 472 5.89 -5.71 -22.08
CA ARG A 472 5.47 -7.11 -22.25
C ARG A 472 6.51 -8.12 -21.79
#